data_AF-A0A3Q2U162-F1
#
_entry.id   AF-A0A3Q2U162-F1
#
_cell.length_a   1.000
_cell.length_b   1.000
_cell.length_c   1.000
_cell.angle_alpha   90.00
_cell.angle_beta   90.00
_cell.angle_gamma   90.00
#
_symmetry.space_group_name_H-M   'P 1'
#
loop_
_entity.id
_entity.type
_entity.pdbx_description
1 polymer ?
#
loop_
_entity_poly.entity_id
_entity_poly.type
_entity_poly.pdbx_seq_one_letter_code
_entity_poly.pdbx_strand_id
1 'polypeptide(L)'
;MTSKPIAQSGMENFRKVRTSEEESPLPFPNLPPGVVEMKVKEGSKIRNLMSFAMAQMELKGSRQIVFSGCGRAVTKTITCVEIMKRKLGGLHQVTKVRYKTLLEVWENQDPLPGGAAQNLTVHKNVPSICILLSRDPLDPNQTGYQPPEPREVGEDASSSSAKGLKRPPPPAREELLPKKLQVAGASSPQGSGTRDSQTDGHY
;
A
#
# COMPACT_ATOMS: atom_id res chain seq x y z
N MET A 1 -1.76 55.50 15.44
CA MET A 1 -1.88 54.36 14.51
C MET A 1 -0.73 53.41 14.80
N THR A 2 -0.98 52.34 15.54
CA THR A 2 0.03 51.34 15.92
C THR A 2 0.12 50.28 14.84
N SER A 3 1.22 50.26 14.07
CA SER A 3 1.50 49.22 13.09
C SER A 3 1.75 47.90 13.82
N LYS A 4 0.96 46.87 13.48
CA LYS A 4 1.20 45.50 13.92
C LYS A 4 2.50 45.00 13.28
N PRO A 5 3.38 44.29 14.01
CA PRO A 5 4.52 43.64 13.39
C PRO A 5 4.01 42.52 12.48
N ILE A 6 4.28 42.65 11.19
CA ILE A 6 4.13 41.56 10.23
C ILE A 6 5.19 40.53 10.60
N ALA A 7 4.75 39.37 11.10
CA ALA A 7 5.59 38.19 11.15
C ALA A 7 5.87 37.78 9.69
N GLN A 8 6.95 38.32 9.10
CA GLN A 8 7.45 37.89 7.81
C GLN A 8 7.76 36.40 7.90
N SER A 9 7.15 35.61 7.03
CA SER A 9 7.47 34.19 6.95
C SER A 9 8.92 34.08 6.47
N GLY A 10 9.81 33.59 7.33
CA GLY A 10 11.27 33.79 7.23
C GLY A 10 11.99 33.07 6.08
N MET A 11 11.34 32.79 4.96
CA MET A 11 11.92 32.05 3.82
C MET A 11 11.55 32.62 2.45
N GLU A 12 10.86 33.75 2.37
CA GLU A 12 10.35 34.33 1.11
C GLU A 12 11.46 34.67 0.09
N ASN A 13 12.69 34.93 0.55
CA ASN A 13 13.84 35.29 -0.29
C ASN A 13 14.77 34.11 -0.63
N PHE A 14 14.45 32.88 -0.22
CA PHE A 14 15.33 31.72 -0.41
C PHE A 14 14.78 30.74 -1.45
N ARG A 15 15.63 30.25 -2.35
CA ARG A 15 15.31 29.18 -3.30
C ARG A 15 16.04 27.90 -2.94
N LYS A 16 15.33 26.78 -2.97
CA LYS A 16 15.98 25.47 -2.86
C LYS A 16 16.81 25.17 -4.10
N VAL A 17 18.10 24.91 -3.90
CA VAL A 17 19.05 24.61 -4.98
C VAL A 17 19.52 23.16 -4.96
N ARG A 18 19.51 22.50 -3.80
CA ARG A 18 19.96 21.12 -3.66
C ARG A 18 19.16 20.37 -2.60
N THR A 19 18.95 19.09 -2.83
CA THR A 19 18.47 18.16 -1.82
C THR A 19 19.37 16.92 -1.83
N SER A 20 19.87 16.51 -0.67
CA SER A 20 20.65 15.28 -0.51
C SER A 20 20.12 14.45 0.67
N GLU A 21 20.24 13.14 0.56
CA GLU A 21 19.92 12.22 1.65
C GLU A 21 21.12 12.05 2.56
N GLU A 22 20.90 12.12 3.87
CA GLU A 22 21.90 11.72 4.86
C GLU A 22 22.10 10.19 4.82
N GLU A 23 23.36 9.76 4.79
CA GLU A 23 23.70 8.35 4.78
C GLU A 23 23.41 7.71 6.15
N SER A 24 22.73 6.57 6.14
CA SER A 24 22.39 5.82 7.34
C SER A 24 22.47 4.33 7.05
N PRO A 25 22.94 3.51 8.00
CA PRO A 25 23.05 2.08 7.80
C PRO A 25 21.68 1.42 7.56
N LEU A 26 21.69 0.24 6.97
CA LEU A 26 20.48 -0.55 6.79
C LEU A 26 19.91 -1.01 8.14
N PRO A 27 18.58 -1.02 8.34
CA PRO A 27 17.96 -1.37 9.61
C PRO A 27 17.80 -2.89 9.79
N PHE A 28 18.73 -3.68 9.25
CA PHE A 28 18.70 -5.14 9.30
C PHE A 28 19.97 -5.64 9.98
N PRO A 29 19.89 -6.09 11.25
CA PRO A 29 21.04 -6.69 11.90
C PRO A 29 21.41 -8.00 11.16
N ASN A 30 22.70 -8.31 11.07
CA ASN A 30 23.21 -9.59 10.55
C ASN A 30 22.99 -9.83 9.04
N LEU A 31 23.00 -8.77 8.24
CA LEU A 31 23.06 -8.90 6.78
C LEU A 31 24.38 -9.59 6.35
N PRO A 32 24.33 -10.61 5.47
CA PRO A 32 25.53 -11.19 4.89
C PRO A 32 26.41 -10.14 4.19
N PRO A 33 27.74 -10.34 4.16
CA PRO A 33 28.62 -9.47 3.38
C PRO A 33 28.19 -9.45 1.90
N GLY A 34 28.17 -8.25 1.30
CA GLY A 34 27.87 -8.09 -0.12
C GLY A 34 26.39 -8.16 -0.49
N VAL A 35 25.45 -8.12 0.47
CA VAL A 35 24.03 -7.95 0.15
C VAL A 35 23.82 -6.65 -0.62
N VAL A 36 23.14 -6.78 -1.76
CA VAL A 36 22.82 -5.66 -2.64
C VAL A 36 21.69 -4.81 -2.04
N GLU A 37 21.91 -3.50 -1.94
CA GLU A 37 20.88 -2.51 -1.64
C GLU A 37 20.41 -1.80 -2.92
N MET A 38 19.18 -2.07 -3.33
CA MET A 38 18.47 -1.37 -4.39
C MET A 38 17.86 -0.07 -3.85
N LYS A 39 18.59 1.04 -3.99
CA LYS A 39 18.14 2.39 -3.63
C LYS A 39 17.15 2.93 -4.68
N VAL A 40 15.86 2.87 -4.39
CA VAL A 40 14.78 3.36 -5.24
C VAL A 40 14.58 4.86 -5.04
N LYS A 41 14.64 5.62 -6.14
CA LYS A 41 14.43 7.06 -6.20
C LYS A 41 13.20 7.39 -7.05
N GLU A 42 12.75 8.64 -6.96
CA GLU A 42 11.66 9.14 -7.80
C GLU A 42 11.96 9.02 -9.30
N GLY A 43 13.22 9.24 -9.71
CA GLY A 43 13.65 9.07 -11.11
C GLY A 43 13.87 7.62 -11.55
N SER A 44 13.93 6.66 -10.62
CA SER A 44 14.27 5.27 -10.94
C SER A 44 13.24 4.65 -11.89
N LYS A 45 13.73 3.96 -12.92
CA LYS A 45 12.92 3.21 -13.86
C LYS A 45 12.74 1.79 -13.33
N ILE A 46 11.50 1.39 -13.05
CA ILE A 46 11.17 0.08 -12.47
C ILE A 46 11.76 -1.05 -13.31
N ARG A 47 11.62 -1.00 -14.63
CA ARG A 47 12.19 -2.01 -15.54
C ARG A 47 13.68 -2.25 -15.30
N ASN A 48 14.47 -1.18 -15.20
CA ASN A 48 15.92 -1.29 -14.99
C ASN A 48 16.25 -1.87 -13.61
N LEU A 49 15.55 -1.41 -12.56
CA LEU A 49 15.72 -1.94 -11.20
C LEU A 49 15.42 -3.44 -11.16
N MET A 50 14.32 -3.86 -11.79
CA MET A 50 13.91 -5.26 -11.81
C MET A 50 14.85 -6.13 -12.63
N SER A 51 15.30 -5.68 -13.81
CA SER A 51 16.28 -6.41 -14.61
C SER A 51 17.54 -6.71 -13.80
N PHE A 52 18.08 -5.72 -13.09
CA PHE A 52 19.26 -5.93 -12.26
C PHE A 52 18.96 -6.78 -11.02
N ALA A 53 17.88 -6.50 -10.28
CA ALA A 53 17.56 -7.21 -9.04
C ALA A 53 17.27 -8.70 -9.27
N MET A 54 16.57 -9.05 -10.36
CA MET A 54 16.33 -10.45 -10.72
C MET A 54 17.64 -11.17 -11.06
N ALA A 55 18.47 -10.57 -11.93
CA ALA A 55 19.77 -11.13 -12.26
C ALA A 55 20.64 -11.32 -11.02
N GLN A 56 20.65 -10.36 -10.09
CA GLN A 56 21.37 -10.46 -8.82
C GLN A 56 20.89 -11.65 -8.00
N MET A 57 19.59 -11.85 -7.85
CA MET A 57 19.03 -12.99 -7.10
C MET A 57 19.19 -14.34 -7.81
N GLU A 58 19.48 -14.35 -9.11
CA GLU A 58 19.79 -15.57 -9.88
C GLU A 58 21.26 -16.00 -9.75
N LEU A 59 22.17 -15.07 -9.38
CA LEU A 59 23.57 -15.41 -9.15
C LEU A 59 23.73 -16.44 -8.03
N LYS A 60 24.63 -17.41 -8.24
CA LYS A 60 25.00 -18.38 -7.20
C LYS A 60 25.61 -17.64 -6.01
N GLY A 61 24.98 -17.78 -4.84
CA GLY A 61 25.42 -17.13 -3.59
C GLY A 61 24.59 -15.92 -3.16
N SER A 62 23.85 -15.28 -4.07
CA SER A 62 22.94 -14.19 -3.73
C SER A 62 21.61 -14.74 -3.22
N ARG A 63 21.46 -14.77 -1.90
CA ARG A 63 20.24 -15.28 -1.23
C ARG A 63 19.32 -14.17 -0.74
N GLN A 64 19.83 -12.95 -0.65
CA GLN A 64 19.14 -11.81 -0.05
C GLN A 64 19.36 -10.53 -0.86
N ILE A 65 18.35 -9.67 -0.89
CA ILE A 65 18.42 -8.34 -1.50
C ILE A 65 17.58 -7.35 -0.69
N VAL A 66 18.04 -6.11 -0.58
CA VAL A 66 17.33 -5.04 0.12
C VAL A 66 16.83 -4.01 -0.87
N PHE A 67 15.59 -3.56 -0.70
CA PHE A 67 15.05 -2.39 -1.39
C PHE A 67 14.85 -1.25 -0.39
N SER A 68 15.31 -0.06 -0.71
CA SER A 68 15.12 1.12 0.13
C SER A 68 14.58 2.29 -0.67
N GLY A 69 13.73 3.10 -0.06
CA GLY A 69 13.21 4.32 -0.65
C GLY A 69 12.63 5.26 0.39
N CYS A 70 12.53 6.54 0.04
CA CYS A 70 12.00 7.57 0.94
C CYS A 70 11.17 8.61 0.19
N GLY A 71 10.31 9.30 0.93
CA GLY A 71 9.39 10.30 0.40
C GLY A 71 8.58 9.75 -0.77
N ARG A 72 8.64 10.42 -1.92
CA ARG A 72 7.89 10.05 -3.14
C ARG A 72 8.28 8.69 -3.73
N ALA A 73 9.42 8.11 -3.33
CA ALA A 73 9.86 6.81 -3.82
C ALA A 73 9.29 5.61 -3.03
N VAL A 74 8.63 5.84 -1.89
CA VAL A 74 8.14 4.76 -1.02
C VAL A 74 7.21 3.80 -1.76
N THR A 75 6.16 4.32 -2.41
CA THR A 75 5.20 3.50 -3.18
C THR A 75 5.90 2.69 -4.27
N LYS A 76 6.84 3.32 -4.99
CA LYS A 76 7.61 2.63 -6.03
C LYS A 76 8.48 1.50 -5.47
N THR A 77 9.04 1.70 -4.28
CA THR A 77 9.86 0.69 -3.58
C THR A 77 9.01 -0.55 -3.29
N ILE A 78 7.80 -0.35 -2.79
CA ILE A 78 6.83 -1.43 -2.55
C ILE A 78 6.49 -2.11 -3.88
N THR A 79 6.17 -1.35 -4.94
CA THR A 79 5.90 -1.92 -6.27
C THR A 79 7.04 -2.81 -6.78
N CYS A 80 8.29 -2.39 -6.61
CA CYS A 80 9.46 -3.19 -6.98
C CYS A 80 9.53 -4.52 -6.20
N VAL A 81 9.28 -4.48 -4.90
CA VAL A 81 9.22 -5.68 -4.05
C VAL A 81 8.10 -6.63 -4.48
N GLU A 82 6.89 -6.12 -4.73
CA GLU A 82 5.75 -6.93 -5.15
C GLU A 82 5.95 -7.57 -6.53
N ILE A 83 6.68 -6.91 -7.44
CA ILE A 83 7.08 -7.52 -8.72
C ILE A 83 8.08 -8.65 -8.47
N MET A 84 9.08 -8.44 -7.61
CA MET A 84 10.10 -9.45 -7.30
C MET A 84 9.47 -10.71 -6.68
N LYS A 85 8.58 -10.55 -5.70
CA LYS A 85 7.88 -11.67 -5.04
C LYS A 85 7.07 -12.49 -6.03
N ARG A 86 6.27 -11.86 -6.90
CA ARG A 86 5.48 -12.56 -7.92
C ARG A 86 6.33 -13.33 -8.92
N LYS A 87 7.51 -12.81 -9.28
CA LYS A 87 8.38 -13.45 -10.28
C LYS A 87 9.21 -14.61 -9.73
N LEU A 88 9.71 -14.50 -8.51
CA LEU A 88 10.60 -15.51 -7.92
C LEU A 88 9.83 -16.52 -7.04
N GLY A 89 8.77 -16.08 -6.38
CA GLY A 89 8.05 -16.84 -5.36
C GLY A 89 8.93 -17.23 -4.17
N GLY A 90 8.33 -17.74 -3.09
CA GLY A 90 9.11 -18.35 -2.01
C GLY A 90 10.03 -17.39 -1.24
N LEU A 91 9.81 -16.07 -1.31
CA LEU A 91 10.64 -15.08 -0.63
C LEU A 91 10.07 -14.72 0.74
N HIS A 92 10.89 -14.87 1.78
CA HIS A 92 10.64 -14.28 3.08
C HIS A 92 10.87 -12.77 3.01
N GLN A 93 10.05 -11.99 3.70
CA GLN A 93 10.14 -10.53 3.70
C GLN A 93 10.25 -9.99 5.12
N VAL A 94 11.06 -8.96 5.31
CA VAL A 94 11.03 -8.10 6.51
C VAL A 94 10.99 -6.65 6.09
N THR A 95 9.97 -5.93 6.54
CA THR A 95 9.77 -4.51 6.26
C THR A 95 10.05 -3.65 7.49
N LYS A 96 10.89 -2.63 7.34
CA LYS A 96 11.18 -1.63 8.36
C LYS A 96 10.83 -0.24 7.85
N VAL A 97 10.09 0.52 8.64
CA VAL A 97 9.72 1.93 8.35
C VAL A 97 10.48 2.82 9.33
N ARG A 98 11.07 3.91 8.83
CA ARG A 98 11.82 4.89 9.64
C ARG A 98 11.75 6.28 9.01
N TYR A 99 12.22 7.29 9.72
CA TYR A 99 12.56 8.56 9.09
C TYR A 99 13.98 8.53 8.53
N LYS A 100 14.19 9.24 7.42
CA LYS A 100 15.50 9.65 6.93
C LYS A 100 15.56 11.18 6.93
N THR A 101 16.73 11.73 7.23
CA THR A 101 16.99 13.16 7.09
C THR A 101 17.34 13.49 5.64
N LEU A 102 16.63 14.47 5.08
CA LEU A 102 17.06 15.17 3.87
C LEU A 102 17.71 16.48 4.28
N LEU A 103 18.85 16.77 3.65
CA LEU A 103 19.51 18.06 3.71
C LEU A 103 19.07 18.87 2.50
N GLU A 104 18.31 19.93 2.73
CA GLU A 104 17.94 20.90 1.69
C GLU A 104 18.84 22.12 1.82
N VAL A 105 19.59 22.42 0.75
CA VAL A 105 20.38 23.66 0.66
C VAL A 105 19.56 24.69 -0.08
N TRP A 106 19.46 25.87 0.53
CA TRP A 106 18.71 27.01 0.05
C TRP A 106 19.65 28.19 -0.13
N GLU A 107 19.53 28.91 -1.24
CA GLU A 107 20.33 30.09 -1.57
C GLU A 107 19.42 31.32 -1.61
N ASN A 108 19.94 32.46 -1.12
CA ASN A 108 19.23 33.74 -1.23
C ASN A 108 19.12 34.17 -2.71
N GLN A 109 17.93 34.57 -3.13
CA GLN A 109 17.63 35.00 -4.49
C GLN A 109 18.19 36.39 -4.82
N ASP A 110 18.20 37.30 -3.84
CA ASP A 110 18.66 38.69 -4.02
C ASP A 110 19.80 39.02 -3.03
N PRO A 111 21.04 38.56 -3.32
CA PRO A 111 22.20 39.01 -2.56
C PRO A 111 22.42 40.51 -2.79
N LEU A 112 22.67 41.27 -1.72
CA LEU A 112 23.02 42.69 -1.83
C LEU A 112 24.22 42.87 -2.81
N PRO A 113 24.29 43.98 -3.59
CA PRO A 113 25.42 44.24 -4.47
C PRO A 113 26.75 44.21 -3.69
N GLY A 114 27.64 43.27 -4.03
CA GLY A 114 28.91 43.07 -3.33
C GLY A 114 28.86 42.17 -2.08
N GLY A 115 27.70 41.61 -1.73
CA GLY A 115 27.52 40.65 -0.65
C GLY A 115 27.78 39.20 -1.09
N ALA A 116 28.29 38.36 -0.17
CA ALA A 116 28.43 36.93 -0.41
C ALA A 116 27.05 36.24 -0.48
N ALA A 117 26.93 35.22 -1.34
CA ALA A 117 25.75 34.36 -1.37
C ALA A 117 25.57 33.68 0.00
N GLN A 118 24.39 33.84 0.60
CA GLN A 118 24.05 33.22 1.87
C GLN A 118 23.36 31.88 1.61
N ASN A 119 23.88 30.82 2.22
CA ASN A 119 23.35 29.47 2.10
C ASN A 119 22.77 29.03 3.44
N LEU A 120 21.52 28.55 3.40
CA LEU A 120 20.82 27.95 4.53
C LEU A 120 20.68 26.44 4.29
N THR A 121 21.05 25.63 5.29
CA THR A 121 20.81 24.18 5.27
C THR A 121 19.65 23.84 6.20
N VAL A 122 18.61 23.22 5.65
CA VAL A 122 17.42 22.77 6.39
C VAL A 122 17.41 21.24 6.47
N HIS A 123 17.21 20.72 7.67
CA HIS A 123 17.08 19.28 7.91
C HIS A 123 15.60 18.91 7.89
N LYS A 124 15.22 18.00 6.99
CA LYS A 124 13.83 17.54 6.83
C LYS A 124 13.73 16.04 7.03
N ASN A 125 12.94 15.63 8.01
CA ASN A 125 12.60 14.22 8.18
C ASN A 125 11.57 13.79 7.14
N VAL A 126 11.89 12.75 6.38
CA VAL A 126 10.99 12.13 5.40
C VAL A 126 10.76 10.67 5.74
N PRO A 127 9.54 10.15 5.54
CA PRO A 127 9.27 8.73 5.74
C PRO A 127 10.10 7.89 4.76
N SER A 128 10.65 6.80 5.24
CA SER A 128 11.47 5.86 4.50
C SER A 128 11.06 4.43 4.83
N ILE A 129 11.13 3.58 3.80
CA ILE A 129 10.89 2.15 3.90
C ILE A 129 12.15 1.41 3.46
N CYS A 130 12.49 0.35 4.19
CA CYS A 130 13.53 -0.60 3.86
C CYS A 130 12.90 -1.99 3.90
N ILE A 131 13.06 -2.78 2.85
CA ILE A 131 12.47 -4.11 2.73
C ILE A 131 13.56 -5.10 2.36
N LEU A 132 13.77 -6.09 3.22
CA LEU A 132 14.64 -7.23 2.97
C LEU A 132 13.81 -8.35 2.34
N LEU A 133 14.29 -8.91 1.24
CA LEU A 133 13.79 -10.15 0.65
C LEU A 133 14.86 -11.23 0.77
N SER A 134 14.47 -12.41 1.23
CA SER A 134 15.37 -13.55 1.46
C SER A 134 14.78 -14.85 0.91
N ARG A 135 15.61 -15.67 0.26
CA ARG A 135 15.28 -17.06 -0.06
C ARG A 135 15.45 -18.00 1.14
N ASP A 136 16.24 -17.58 2.12
CA ASP A 136 16.43 -18.33 3.37
C ASP A 136 15.39 -17.89 4.39
N PRO A 137 14.92 -18.80 5.26
CA PRO A 137 14.02 -18.45 6.36
C PRO A 137 14.58 -17.32 7.22
N LEU A 138 13.70 -16.38 7.58
CA LEU A 138 13.98 -15.31 8.52
C LEU A 138 13.21 -15.59 9.82
N ASP A 139 13.60 -14.95 10.93
CA ASP A 139 12.88 -15.07 12.20
C ASP A 139 11.40 -14.65 12.01
N PRO A 140 10.44 -15.57 12.21
CA PRO A 140 9.03 -15.27 12.01
C PRO A 140 8.44 -14.36 13.10
N ASN A 141 9.11 -14.23 14.25
CA ASN A 141 8.63 -13.44 15.39
C ASN A 141 9.09 -11.98 15.33
N GLN A 142 10.01 -11.63 14.43
CA GLN A 142 10.50 -10.25 14.33
C GLN A 142 9.44 -9.32 13.74
N THR A 143 9.41 -8.06 14.22
CA THR A 143 8.49 -7.05 13.70
C THR A 143 8.70 -6.79 12.22
N GLY A 144 7.60 -6.78 11.46
CA GLY A 144 7.59 -6.50 10.03
C GLY A 144 7.88 -7.73 9.16
N TYR A 145 8.01 -8.92 9.74
CA TYR A 145 8.12 -10.16 9.00
C TYR A 145 6.82 -10.50 8.24
N GLN A 146 6.98 -11.04 7.04
CA GLN A 146 5.93 -11.62 6.22
C GLN A 146 6.44 -12.94 5.60
N PRO A 147 5.70 -14.05 5.74
CA PRO A 147 6.08 -15.34 5.16
C PRO A 147 5.95 -15.32 3.62
N PRO A 148 6.60 -16.26 2.91
CA PRO A 148 6.43 -16.41 1.48
C PRO A 148 4.98 -16.63 1.06
N GLU A 149 4.57 -16.02 -0.06
CA GLU A 149 3.26 -16.27 -0.65
C GLU A 149 3.17 -17.70 -1.21
N PRO A 150 2.03 -18.39 -1.03
CA PRO A 150 1.77 -19.67 -1.68
C PRO A 150 1.94 -19.52 -3.19
N ARG A 151 2.60 -20.48 -3.84
CA ARG A 151 2.64 -20.49 -5.30
C ARG A 151 1.25 -20.83 -5.83
N GLU A 152 0.68 -19.91 -6.60
CA GLU A 152 -0.44 -20.22 -7.50
C GLU A 152 0.08 -21.29 -8.48
N VAL A 153 -0.29 -22.55 -8.27
CA VAL A 153 0.03 -23.63 -9.21
C VAL A 153 -0.86 -23.40 -10.43
N GLY A 154 -0.31 -22.75 -11.46
CA GLY A 154 -0.92 -22.74 -12.77
C GLY A 154 -1.01 -24.19 -13.26
N GLU A 155 -2.23 -24.66 -13.52
CA GLU A 155 -2.50 -25.92 -14.19
C GLU A 155 -1.99 -25.85 -15.65
N ASP A 156 -0.68 -25.92 -15.87
CA ASP A 156 -0.12 -26.25 -17.18
C ASP A 156 -0.17 -27.79 -17.36
N ALA A 157 -1.39 -28.33 -17.30
CA ALA A 157 -1.67 -29.67 -17.78
C ALA A 157 -1.88 -29.58 -19.28
N SER A 158 -0.88 -30.07 -20.01
CA SER A 158 -1.00 -30.60 -21.36
C SER A 158 -2.38 -31.26 -21.60
N SER A 159 -3.22 -30.65 -22.43
CA SER A 159 -4.35 -31.35 -23.05
C SER A 159 -4.29 -31.19 -24.56
N SER A 160 -3.71 -32.19 -25.21
CA SER A 160 -4.08 -32.57 -26.57
C SER A 160 -5.56 -32.92 -26.62
N SER A 161 -6.17 -32.62 -27.77
CA SER A 161 -7.57 -32.75 -28.14
C SER A 161 -8.37 -33.90 -27.52
N ALA A 162 -9.53 -33.58 -26.94
CA ALA A 162 -10.72 -34.42 -27.00
C ALA A 162 -11.98 -33.55 -27.07
N LYS A 163 -12.95 -34.03 -27.87
CA LYS A 163 -14.11 -33.32 -28.41
C LYS A 163 -15.16 -32.99 -27.34
N GLY A 164 -16.02 -32.04 -27.69
CA GLY A 164 -16.88 -31.31 -26.78
C GLY A 164 -18.07 -32.08 -26.18
N LEU A 165 -18.63 -31.47 -25.14
CA LEU A 165 -20.02 -31.62 -24.71
C LEU A 165 -20.53 -30.24 -24.31
N LYS A 166 -21.63 -29.80 -24.94
CA LYS A 166 -22.23 -28.47 -24.78
C LYS A 166 -22.86 -28.32 -23.38
N ARG A 167 -22.62 -27.19 -22.72
CA ARG A 167 -23.40 -26.74 -21.55
C ARG A 167 -24.81 -26.31 -22.01
N PRO A 168 -25.88 -26.65 -21.27
CA PRO A 168 -27.22 -26.13 -21.55
C PRO A 168 -27.32 -24.65 -21.16
N PRO A 169 -28.20 -23.87 -21.82
CA PRO A 169 -28.40 -22.46 -21.48
C PRO A 169 -29.15 -22.32 -20.13
N PRO A 170 -28.98 -21.20 -19.41
CA PRO A 170 -29.75 -20.92 -18.21
C PRO A 170 -31.22 -20.63 -18.55
N PRO A 171 -32.18 -20.93 -17.65
CA PRO A 171 -33.59 -20.63 -17.88
C PRO A 171 -33.84 -19.12 -17.90
N ALA A 172 -34.80 -18.72 -18.74
CA ALA A 172 -35.23 -17.35 -18.92
C ALA A 172 -35.72 -16.74 -17.59
N ARG A 173 -35.24 -15.53 -17.30
CA ARG A 173 -35.66 -14.72 -16.17
C ARG A 173 -37.05 -14.14 -16.49
N GLU A 174 -38.07 -14.62 -15.80
CA GLU A 174 -39.43 -14.11 -15.91
C GLU A 174 -39.46 -12.65 -15.38
N GLU A 175 -39.82 -11.70 -16.24
CA GLU A 175 -40.08 -10.31 -15.85
C GLU A 175 -41.32 -10.25 -14.95
N LEU A 176 -41.13 -9.99 -13.66
CA LEU A 176 -42.22 -9.56 -12.81
C LEU A 176 -42.34 -8.03 -12.82
N LEU A 177 -43.40 -7.56 -13.49
CA LEU A 177 -43.91 -6.19 -13.49
C LEU A 177 -44.05 -5.60 -12.07
N PRO A 178 -43.86 -4.27 -11.89
CA PRO A 178 -44.04 -3.63 -10.59
C PRO A 178 -45.52 -3.51 -10.23
N LYS A 179 -45.96 -4.18 -9.15
CA LYS A 179 -47.27 -3.96 -8.55
C LYS A 179 -47.21 -2.82 -7.53
N LYS A 180 -48.06 -1.81 -7.75
CA LYS A 180 -48.37 -0.67 -6.87
C LYS A 180 -48.60 -1.11 -5.42
N LEU A 181 -48.07 -0.32 -4.48
CA LEU A 181 -48.53 -0.29 -3.09
C LEU A 181 -50.01 0.11 -3.05
N GLN A 182 -50.84 -0.75 -2.46
CA GLN A 182 -52.05 -0.34 -1.76
C GLN A 182 -51.94 -0.82 -0.32
N VAL A 183 -52.03 0.13 0.61
CA VAL A 183 -52.11 -0.10 2.05
C VAL A 183 -53.57 -0.39 2.38
N ALA A 184 -53.83 -1.54 2.99
CA ALA A 184 -55.04 -1.79 3.77
C ALA A 184 -54.73 -2.84 4.85
N GLY A 185 -54.52 -2.38 6.09
CA GLY A 185 -54.81 -3.17 7.29
C GLY A 185 -56.26 -2.89 7.72
N ALA A 186 -56.98 -3.73 8.44
CA ALA A 186 -56.63 -4.98 9.09
C ALA A 186 -57.93 -5.80 9.35
N SER A 187 -57.75 -7.13 9.42
CA SER A 187 -58.43 -8.17 10.23
C SER A 187 -59.61 -7.77 11.15
N SER A 188 -60.61 -8.59 11.48
CA SER A 188 -61.12 -9.94 11.18
C SER A 188 -62.38 -10.10 12.08
N PRO A 189 -63.27 -11.09 11.85
CA PRO A 189 -63.74 -11.83 13.03
C PRO A 189 -63.89 -13.35 12.79
N GLN A 190 -63.42 -14.13 13.78
CA GLN A 190 -63.91 -15.47 14.14
C GLN A 190 -64.41 -15.33 15.58
N GLY A 191 -65.43 -15.99 16.11
CA GLY A 191 -66.35 -17.01 15.62
C GLY A 191 -67.15 -17.49 16.85
N SER A 192 -68.46 -17.74 16.64
CA SER A 192 -69.38 -18.66 17.35
C SER A 192 -69.33 -18.86 18.88
N GLY A 193 -70.50 -18.76 19.53
CA GLY A 193 -70.79 -19.51 20.76
C GLY A 193 -71.97 -19.04 21.62
N THR A 194 -73.17 -19.57 21.32
CA THR A 194 -74.25 -20.00 22.24
C THR A 194 -74.88 -19.07 23.30
N ARG A 195 -76.24 -19.00 23.22
CA ARG A 195 -77.22 -18.69 24.29
C ARG A 195 -77.19 -19.80 25.37
N ASP A 196 -77.73 -19.74 26.59
CA ASP A 196 -78.73 -18.95 27.32
C ASP A 196 -78.18 -18.73 28.75
N SER A 197 -78.58 -17.79 29.62
CA SER A 197 -79.86 -17.75 30.34
C SER A 197 -79.78 -16.70 31.47
N GLN A 198 -80.84 -15.89 31.61
CA GLN A 198 -81.56 -15.51 32.84
C GLN A 198 -80.80 -15.02 34.09
N THR A 199 -81.05 -13.76 34.51
CA THR A 199 -81.80 -13.38 35.75
C THR A 199 -81.84 -11.86 35.94
N ASP A 200 -83.05 -11.36 36.22
CA ASP A 200 -83.50 -10.29 37.12
C ASP A 200 -82.61 -9.11 37.53
N GLY A 201 -83.24 -7.93 37.61
CA GLY A 201 -82.82 -6.89 38.55
C GLY A 201 -83.32 -5.48 38.23
N HIS A 202 -84.56 -5.19 38.61
CA HIS A 202 -85.11 -3.84 38.76
C HIS A 202 -84.27 -2.95 39.70
N TYR A 203 -83.96 -1.71 39.29
CA TYR A 203 -84.40 -0.47 39.95
C TYR A 203 -84.15 0.74 39.04
#